data_AF-A0A8C9KY94-F1
#
_entry.id   AF-A0A8C9KY94-F1
#
_cell.length_a   1.000
_cell.length_b   1.000
_cell.length_c   1.000
_cell.angle_alpha   90.00
_cell.angle_beta   90.00
_cell.angle_gamma   90.00
#
_symmetry.space_group_name_H-M   'P 1'
#
loop_
_entity.id
_entity.type
_entity.pdbx_description
1 polymer ?
#
loop_
_entity_poly.entity_id
_entity_poly.type
_entity_poly.pdbx_seq_one_letter_code
_entity_poly.pdbx_strand_id
1 'polypeptide(L)' 'MLPEETMGLLGHVMIVGEMCVAHLGLTNGFRMVVDEGPEGGQSVCRIHLPVLGGRRLGWPPG' A
#
# COMPACT_ATOMS: atom_id res chain seq x y z
N MET A 1 14.72 1.91 9.35
CA MET A 1 13.71 1.61 10.39
C MET A 1 12.91 2.87 10.63
N LEU A 2 11.58 2.80 10.53
CA LEU A 2 10.71 3.96 10.68
C LEU A 2 10.61 4.38 12.16
N PRO A 3 10.62 5.69 12.47
CA PRO A 3 10.42 6.18 13.83
C PRO A 3 9.06 5.75 14.40
N GLU A 4 8.99 5.47 15.71
CA GLU A 4 7.75 5.06 16.40
C GLU A 4 6.64 6.12 16.28
N GLU A 5 7.00 7.40 16.27
CA GLU A 5 6.13 8.55 16.00
C GLU A 5 5.39 8.46 14.64
N THR A 6 5.90 7.65 13.70
CA THR A 6 5.27 7.44 12.38
C THR A 6 4.08 6.50 12.45
N MET A 7 3.86 5.77 13.56
CA MET A 7 2.79 4.77 13.67
C MET A 7 1.41 5.37 13.37
N GLY A 8 1.11 6.54 13.92
CA GLY A 8 -0.15 7.25 13.64
C GLY A 8 -0.28 7.67 12.18
N LEU A 9 0.81 8.15 11.57
CA LEU A 9 0.83 8.54 10.17
C LEU A 9 0.63 7.35 9.23
N LEU A 10 1.30 6.22 9.47
CA LEU A 10 1.13 5.00 8.68
C LEU A 10 -0.30 4.47 8.76
N GLY A 11 -0.88 4.44 9.96
CA GLY A 11 -2.28 4.08 10.14
C GLY A 11 -3.23 5.00 9.37
N HIS A 12 -2.98 6.31 9.41
CA HIS A 12 -3.75 7.27 8.63
C HIS A 12 -3.63 7.04 7.12
N VAL A 13 -2.43 6.77 6.59
CA VAL A 13 -2.22 6.51 5.17
C VAL A 13 -2.94 5.24 4.70
N MET A 14 -2.98 4.18 5.52
CA MET A 14 -3.73 2.95 5.19
C MET A 14 -5.24 3.22 5.10
N ILE A 15 -5.80 3.96 6.06
CA ILE A 15 -7.22 4.35 6.06
C ILE A 15 -7.54 5.20 4.82
N VAL A 16 -6.71 6.19 4.51
CA VAL A 16 -6.89 7.03 3.31
C VAL A 16 -6.82 6.18 2.04
N GLY A 17 -5.93 5.19 1.98
CA GLY A 17 -5.85 4.25 0.86
C GLY A 17 -7.13 3.44 0.67
N GLU A 18 -7.74 2.95 1.75
CA GLU A 18 -9.04 2.26 1.71
C GLU A 18 -10.17 3.19 1.24
N MET A 19 -10.18 4.44 1.73
CA MET A 19 -11.14 5.45 1.27
C MET A 19 -11.01 5.72 -0.24
N CYS A 20 -9.78 5.78 -0.76
CA CYS A 20 -9.52 5.92 -2.20
C CYS A 20 -10.05 4.72 -2.99
N VAL A 21 -9.86 3.49 -2.50
CA VAL A 21 -10.42 2.27 -3.12
C VAL A 21 -11.94 2.36 -3.21
N ALA A 22 -12.60 2.76 -2.12
CA ALA A 22 -14.04 2.95 -2.09
C ALA A 22 -14.51 4.02 -3.09
N HIS A 23 -13.80 5.15 -3.16
CA HIS A 23 -14.10 6.23 -4.10
C HIS A 23 -13.92 5.82 -5.57
N LEU A 24 -12.97 4.92 -5.85
CA LEU A 24 -12.74 4.36 -7.18
C LEU A 24 -13.68 3.19 -7.53
N GLY A 25 -14.62 2.82 -6.64
CA GLY A 25 -15.60 1.76 -6.89
C GLY A 25 -14.99 0.35 -6.91
N LEU A 26 -13.84 0.13 -6.28
CA LEU A 26 -13.16 -1.16 -6.24
C LEU A 26 -13.77 -2.06 -5.16
N THR A 27 -14.84 -2.78 -5.50
CA THR A 27 -15.62 -3.59 -4.55
C THR A 27 -15.14 -5.03 -4.38
N ASN A 28 -14.34 -5.54 -5.32
CA ASN A 28 -13.91 -6.96 -5.36
C ASN A 28 -12.56 -7.21 -4.67
N GLY A 29 -12.22 -6.36 -3.69
CA GLY A 29 -10.96 -6.41 -2.96
C GLY A 29 -9.81 -5.63 -3.62
N PHE A 30 -8.74 -5.46 -2.85
CA PHE A 30 -7.51 -4.75 -3.22
C PHE A 30 -6.32 -5.30 -2.43
N ARG A 31 -5.11 -4.88 -2.80
CA ARG A 31 -3.87 -5.16 -2.06
C ARG A 31 -3.12 -3.85 -1.83
N MET A 32 -2.70 -3.62 -0.59
CA MET A 32 -1.72 -2.60 -0.23
C MET A 32 -0.35 -3.26 -0.11
N VAL A 33 0.70 -2.60 -0.58
CA VAL A 33 2.08 -3.10 -0.53
C VAL A 33 2.98 -2.02 0.07
N VAL A 34 4.00 -2.42 0.83
CA VAL A 34 5.07 -1.53 1.28
C VAL A 34 6.39 -2.20 0.90
N ASP A 35 7.12 -1.57 0.00
CA ASP A 35 8.39 -2.07 -0.52
C ASP A 35 9.55 -1.36 0.18
N GLU A 36 10.52 -2.15 0.67
CA GLU A 36 11.72 -1.63 1.34
C GLU A 36 12.99 -2.12 0.62
N GLY A 37 13.81 -1.16 0.17
CA GLY A 37 15.10 -1.43 -0.45
C GLY A 37 15.02 -2.12 -1.83
N PRO A 38 16.20 -2.48 -2.39
CA PRO A 38 16.30 -3.06 -3.73
C PRO A 38 15.56 -4.41 -3.86
N GLU A 39 15.72 -5.29 -2.87
CA GLU A 39 15.10 -6.63 -2.87
C GLU A 39 13.60 -6.58 -2.65
N GLY A 40 13.10 -5.53 -1.98
CA GLY A 40 11.67 -5.26 -1.87
C GLY A 40 11.07 -4.63 -3.12
N GLY A 41 11.87 -4.25 -4.13
CA GLY A 41 11.37 -3.59 -5.34
C GLY A 41 11.14 -2.08 -5.20
N GLN A 42 11.69 -1.44 -4.16
CA GLN A 42 11.50 -0.02 -3.91
C GLN A 42 12.13 0.84 -5.03
N SER A 43 11.30 1.48 -5.84
CA SER A 43 11.77 2.26 -6.99
C SER A 43 12.21 3.69 -6.64
N VAL A 44 11.61 4.29 -5.61
CA VAL A 44 11.94 5.64 -5.11
C VAL A 44 12.16 5.57 -3.60
N CYS A 45 13.27 6.13 -3.12
CA CYS A 45 13.65 6.14 -1.69
C CYS A 45 12.81 7.14 -0.88
N ARG A 46 11.51 6.88 -0.81
CA ARG A 46 10.50 7.56 0.01
C ARG A 46 9.36 6.57 0.30
N ILE A 47 8.75 6.66 1.48
CA ILE A 47 7.57 5.84 1.80
C ILE A 47 6.44 6.18 0.82
N HIS A 48 5.87 5.13 0.24
CA HIS A 48 4.66 5.16 -0.56
C HIS A 48 3.86 3.88 -0.28
N LEU A 49 2.54 3.96 -0.40
CA LEU A 49 1.63 2.83 -0.21
C LEU A 49 0.90 2.55 -1.54
N PRO A 50 1.50 1.77 -2.46
CA PRO A 50 0.79 1.28 -3.63
C PRO A 50 -0.51 0.56 -3.24
N VAL A 51 -1.59 0.90 -3.94
CA VAL A 51 -2.89 0.22 -3.81
C VAL A 51 -3.27 -0.38 -5.17
N LEU A 52 -3.40 -1.70 -5.21
CA LEU A 52 -3.67 -2.48 -6.41
C LEU A 52 -5.08 -3.06 -6.34
N GLY A 53 -5.89 -2.89 -7.38
CA GLY A 53 -7.24 -3.46 -7.45
C GLY A 53 -7.81 -3.47 -8.86
N GLY A 54 -9.08 -3.82 -8.99
CA GLY A 54 -9.78 -3.87 -10.29
C GLY A 54 -9.53 -5.14 -11.12
N ARG A 55 -8.71 -6.07 -10.61
CA ARG A 55 -8.47 -7.39 -11.19
C ARG A 55 -8.08 -8.40 -10.10
N ARG A 56 -8.20 -9.70 -10.40
CA ARG A 56 -7.66 -10.75 -9.53
C ARG A 56 -6.14 -10.62 -9.43
N LEU A 57 -5.63 -10.54 -8.20
CA LEU A 57 -4.19 -10.49 -7.92
C LEU A 57 -3.66 -11.89 -7.65
N GLY A 58 -2.47 -12.18 -8.18
CA GLY A 58 -1.80 -13.47 -7.99
C GLY A 58 -1.17 -13.63 -6.61
N TRP A 59 -0.74 -14.85 -6.33
CA TRP A 59 0.09 -15.22 -5.18
C TRP A 59 1.20 -16.18 -5.67
N PRO A 60 2.48 -15.98 -5.29
CA PRO A 60 2.99 -14.95 -4.37
C PRO A 60 2.85 -13.52 -4.93
N PRO A 61 2.92 -12.47 -4.07
CA PRO A 61 2.65 -11.09 -4.44
C PRO A 61 3.88 -10.40 -5.03
N GLY A 62 4.50 -11.05 -6.01
CA GLY A 62 5.90 -10.84 -6.40
C GLY A 62 6.57 -12.20 -6.51
#